data_AF-A0A6N6WNK2-F1
#
_entry.id   AF-A0A6N6WNK2-F1
#
_cell.length_a   1.000
_cell.length_b   1.000
_cell.length_c   1.000
_cell.angle_alpha   90.00
_cell.angle_beta   90.00
_cell.angle_gamma   90.00
#
_symmetry.space_group_name_H-M   'P 1'
#
loop_
_entity.id
_entity.type
_entity.pdbx_description
1 polymer ?
#
loop_
_entity_poly.entity_id
_entity_poly.type
_entity_poly.pdbx_seq_one_letter_code
_entity_poly.pdbx_strand_id
1 'polypeptide(L)'
;YSTLRKYAPRMLSASQFMATPAAQALSDALDTITEMYRKQLRKVPPSAPTGFIPESWRKLVLTPSGIDRKYYEFCVLNELKGALRSGDIWVKGSRRYKNFDDYLIPTAEFEKSRHNDQLQLAVQTDSQAYLQARMTLLASRLEEVNAMALAGDLPDVD
;
A
#
# COMPACT_ATOMS: atom_id res chain seq x y z
N TYR A 1 -3.71 -8.55 26.90
CA TYR A 1 -2.26 -8.85 26.74
C TYR A 1 -1.99 -10.36 26.75
N SER A 2 -2.55 -11.13 27.70
CA SER A 2 -2.45 -12.60 27.73
C SER A 2 -2.85 -13.28 26.42
N THR A 3 -3.97 -12.86 25.81
CA THR A 3 -4.44 -13.38 24.52
C THR A 3 -3.44 -13.14 23.39
N LEU A 4 -2.87 -11.93 23.31
CA LEU A 4 -1.87 -11.58 22.30
C LEU A 4 -0.64 -12.47 22.43
N ARG A 5 -0.08 -12.61 23.63
CA ARG A 5 1.09 -13.48 23.86
C ARG A 5 0.81 -14.97 23.63
N LYS A 6 -0.44 -15.41 23.71
CA LYS A 6 -0.84 -16.79 23.40
C LYS A 6 -0.76 -17.09 21.89
N TYR A 7 -1.16 -16.14 21.04
CA TYR A 7 -1.29 -16.38 19.60
C TYR A 7 -0.18 -15.77 18.75
N ALA A 8 0.35 -14.60 19.12
CA ALA A 8 1.35 -13.89 18.35
C ALA A 8 2.60 -14.74 18.02
N PRO A 9 3.19 -15.52 18.96
CA PRO A 9 4.35 -16.35 18.64
C PRO A 9 4.06 -17.40 17.55
N ARG A 10 2.89 -18.04 17.60
CA ARG A 10 2.48 -19.05 16.62
C ARG A 10 2.22 -18.43 15.25
N MET A 11 1.55 -17.27 15.22
CA MET A 11 1.28 -16.55 13.98
C MET A 11 2.58 -16.11 13.30
N LEU A 12 3.50 -15.51 14.06
CA LEU A 12 4.77 -15.00 13.54
C LEU A 12 5.69 -16.14 13.07
N SER A 13 5.75 -17.26 13.78
CA SER A 13 6.57 -18.41 13.37
C SER A 13 6.02 -19.17 12.16
N ALA A 14 4.71 -19.14 11.95
CA ALA A 14 4.06 -19.82 10.82
C ALA A 14 4.07 -19.00 9.52
N SER A 15 4.49 -17.74 9.56
CA SER A 15 4.38 -16.81 8.43
C SER A 15 5.76 -16.28 8.02
N GLN A 16 6.04 -16.30 6.72
CA GLN A 16 7.22 -15.65 6.18
C GLN A 16 6.82 -14.26 5.64
N PHE A 17 7.11 -13.24 6.44
CA PHE A 17 6.89 -11.84 6.06
C PHE A 17 8.03 -11.33 5.17
N MET A 18 7.68 -10.57 4.15
CA MET A 18 8.58 -9.83 3.28
C MET A 18 8.15 -8.37 3.30
N ALA A 19 9.09 -7.44 3.19
CA ALA A 19 8.84 -6.02 3.32
C ALA A 19 9.42 -5.23 2.15
N THR A 20 8.79 -4.10 1.83
CA THR A 20 9.39 -3.06 0.99
C THR A 20 10.49 -2.33 1.76
N PRO A 21 11.40 -1.60 1.08
CA PRO A 21 12.40 -0.77 1.76
C PRO A 21 11.81 0.22 2.76
N ALA A 22 10.60 0.74 2.49
CA ALA A 22 9.91 1.68 3.38
C ALA A 22 9.46 1.03 4.71
N ALA A 23 9.12 -0.26 4.69
CA ALA A 23 8.69 -1.00 5.88
C ALA A 23 9.80 -1.81 6.56
N GLN A 24 11.06 -1.62 6.17
CA GLN A 24 12.19 -2.40 6.72
C GLN A 24 12.31 -2.26 8.25
N ALA A 25 12.14 -1.04 8.79
CA ALA A 25 12.20 -0.81 10.23
C ALA A 25 11.13 -1.59 11.02
N LEU A 26 9.97 -1.83 10.42
CA LEU A 26 8.90 -2.65 10.99
C LEU A 26 9.23 -4.15 10.84
N SER A 27 9.81 -4.56 9.72
CA SER A 27 10.29 -5.93 9.51
C SER A 27 11.33 -6.33 10.56
N ASP A 28 12.33 -5.48 10.78
CA ASP A 28 13.38 -5.71 11.78
C ASP A 28 12.79 -5.79 13.20
N ALA A 29 11.72 -5.03 13.47
CA ALA A 29 11.00 -5.09 14.73
C ALA A 29 10.19 -6.38 14.89
N LEU A 30 9.61 -6.91 13.81
CA LEU A 30 8.95 -8.22 13.79
C LEU A 30 9.94 -9.35 14.09
N ASP A 31 11.14 -9.29 13.51
CA ASP A 31 12.22 -10.23 13.80
C ASP A 31 12.66 -10.13 15.27
N THR A 32 12.78 -8.90 15.78
CA THR A 32 13.10 -8.65 17.19
C THR A 32 12.07 -9.30 18.13
N ILE A 33 10.77 -9.08 17.92
CA ILE A 33 9.75 -9.67 18.80
C ILE A 33 9.64 -11.20 18.62
N THR A 34 9.88 -11.70 17.41
CA THR A 34 9.90 -13.15 17.13
C THR A 34 11.03 -13.83 17.89
N GLU A 35 12.21 -13.21 17.88
CA GLU A 35 13.36 -13.68 18.64
C GLU A 35 13.14 -13.57 20.15
N MET A 36 12.51 -12.49 20.62
CA MET A 36 12.11 -12.36 22.03
C MET A 36 11.14 -13.46 22.45
N TYR A 37 10.20 -13.87 21.60
CA TYR A 37 9.32 -14.99 21.89
C TYR A 37 10.06 -16.33 21.90
N ARG A 38 10.96 -16.56 20.94
CA ARG A 38 11.78 -17.77 20.84
C ARG A 38 12.69 -17.95 22.06
N LYS A 39 13.38 -16.89 22.46
CA LYS A 39 14.30 -16.87 23.63
C LYS A 39 13.60 -16.59 24.96
N GLN A 40 12.28 -16.39 24.96
CA GLN A 40 11.49 -15.99 26.14
C GLN A 40 12.04 -14.76 26.89
N LEU A 41 12.66 -13.83 26.16
CA LEU A 41 13.26 -12.63 26.74
C LEU A 41 12.20 -11.79 27.44
N ARG A 42 12.50 -11.28 28.64
CA ARG A 42 11.57 -10.46 29.43
C ARG A 42 11.57 -8.98 29.05
N LYS A 43 12.69 -8.46 28.56
CA LYS A 43 12.90 -7.06 28.17
C LYS A 43 13.13 -6.96 26.66
N VAL A 44 12.74 -5.83 26.08
CA VAL A 44 13.10 -5.48 24.70
C VAL A 44 14.57 -5.05 24.68
N PRO A 45 15.39 -5.52 23.72
CA PRO A 45 16.76 -5.07 23.57
C PRO A 45 16.84 -3.55 23.33
N PRO A 46 17.86 -2.84 23.86
CA PRO A 46 18.05 -1.41 23.57
C PRO A 46 18.29 -1.12 22.08
N SER A 47 18.79 -2.12 21.33
CA SER A 47 19.01 -2.07 19.89
C SER A 47 17.73 -2.33 19.06
N ALA A 48 16.58 -2.52 19.70
CA ALA A 48 15.34 -2.79 18.98
C ALA A 48 14.97 -1.58 18.10
N PRO A 49 14.52 -1.80 16.85
CA PRO A 49 14.11 -0.74 15.96
C PRO A 49 12.97 0.08 16.56
N THR A 50 13.04 1.40 16.45
CA THR A 50 12.00 2.33 16.94
C THR A 50 11.51 3.31 15.86
N GLY A 51 12.14 3.31 14.68
CA GLY A 51 11.82 4.21 13.58
C GLY A 51 10.41 4.07 13.03
N PHE A 52 9.83 2.87 13.10
CA PHE A 52 8.46 2.59 12.65
C PHE A 52 7.39 3.11 13.63
N ILE A 53 7.75 3.50 14.86
CA ILE A 53 6.78 3.83 15.92
C ILE A 53 6.11 5.18 15.63
N PRO A 54 4.77 5.22 15.45
CA PRO A 54 4.03 6.47 15.26
C PRO A 54 4.15 7.40 16.48
N GLU A 55 4.08 8.71 16.27
CA GLU A 55 4.23 9.70 17.35
C GLU A 55 3.25 9.49 18.52
N SER A 56 2.02 9.07 18.21
CA SER A 56 0.98 8.78 19.21
C SER A 56 1.37 7.64 20.17
N TRP A 57 2.18 6.69 19.72
CA TRP A 57 2.65 5.55 20.51
C TRP A 57 3.97 5.81 21.21
N ARG A 58 4.79 6.77 20.74
CA ARG A 58 6.15 6.99 21.25
C ARG A 58 6.21 7.17 22.76
N LYS A 59 5.31 7.96 23.35
CA LYS A 59 5.27 8.21 24.81
C LYS A 59 4.91 6.97 25.64
N LEU A 60 4.21 6.00 25.04
CA LEU A 60 3.82 4.75 25.70
C LEU A 60 4.90 3.67 25.54
N VAL A 61 5.55 3.63 24.38
CA VAL A 61 6.55 2.62 24.04
C VAL A 61 7.93 2.98 24.59
N LEU A 62 8.32 4.25 24.49
CA LEU A 62 9.63 4.75 24.92
C LEU A 62 9.48 5.44 26.27
N THR A 63 9.97 4.80 27.32
CA THR A 63 9.96 5.34 28.68
C THR A 63 11.37 5.74 29.10
N PRO A 64 11.53 6.58 30.15
CA PRO A 64 12.85 6.91 30.68
C PRO A 64 13.66 5.69 31.16
N SER A 65 12.97 4.59 31.49
CA SER A 65 13.55 3.32 31.94
C SER A 65 13.85 2.33 30.81
N GLY A 66 13.56 2.69 29.55
CA GLY A 66 13.81 1.88 28.36
C GLY A 66 12.57 1.69 27.50
N ILE A 67 12.51 0.57 26.76
CA ILE A 67 11.35 0.27 25.91
C ILE A 67 10.35 -0.57 26.72
N ASP A 68 9.12 -0.08 26.85
CA ASP A 68 8.03 -0.87 27.42
C ASP A 68 7.66 -2.00 26.46
N ARG A 69 7.93 -3.23 26.90
CA ARG A 69 7.70 -4.42 26.10
C ARG A 69 6.25 -4.57 25.63
N LYS A 70 5.29 -4.34 26.52
CA LYS A 70 3.88 -4.60 26.21
C LYS A 70 3.44 -3.64 25.11
N TYR A 71 3.73 -2.35 25.27
CA TYR A 71 3.38 -1.36 24.26
C TYR A 71 4.18 -1.53 22.97
N TYR A 72 5.44 -1.96 23.05
CA TYR A 72 6.24 -2.30 21.87
C TYR A 72 5.62 -3.46 21.07
N GLU A 73 5.30 -4.59 21.71
CA GLU A 73 4.66 -5.74 21.05
C GLU A 73 3.31 -5.35 20.43
N PHE A 74 2.50 -4.55 21.13
CA PHE A 74 1.23 -4.04 20.59
C PHE A 74 1.45 -3.13 19.38
N CYS A 75 2.41 -2.20 19.46
CA CYS A 75 2.73 -1.29 18.38
C CYS A 75 3.17 -2.06 17.13
N VAL A 76 4.13 -2.99 17.26
CA VAL A 76 4.60 -3.83 16.14
C VAL A 76 3.44 -4.56 15.46
N LEU A 77 2.54 -5.17 16.23
CA LEU A 77 1.41 -5.92 15.66
C LEU A 77 0.32 -5.02 15.07
N ASN A 78 0.14 -3.82 15.63
CA ASN A 78 -0.77 -2.81 15.07
C ASN A 78 -0.26 -2.30 13.72
N GLU A 79 1.01 -1.92 13.66
CA GLU A 79 1.64 -1.43 12.43
C GLU A 79 1.74 -2.55 11.38
N LEU A 80 1.98 -3.80 11.77
CA LEU A 80 1.92 -4.95 10.85
C LEU A 80 0.54 -5.05 10.16
N LYS A 81 -0.56 -4.84 10.89
CA LYS A 81 -1.91 -4.86 10.29
C LYS A 81 -2.05 -3.76 9.24
N GLY A 82 -1.50 -2.57 9.49
CA GLY A 82 -1.46 -1.46 8.54
C GLY A 82 -0.65 -1.80 7.29
N ALA A 83 0.59 -2.27 7.49
CA ALA A 83 1.51 -2.63 6.41
C ALA A 83 1.01 -3.79 5.53
N LEU A 84 0.33 -4.78 6.11
CA LEU A 84 -0.34 -5.85 5.35
C LEU A 84 -1.51 -5.33 4.49
N ARG A 85 -2.15 -4.25 4.92
CA ARG A 85 -3.27 -3.63 4.19
C ARG A 85 -2.77 -2.69 3.09
N SER A 86 -1.68 -1.97 3.30
CA SER A 86 -1.07 -1.12 2.27
C SER A 86 -0.30 -1.91 1.22
N GLY A 87 0.17 -3.11 1.58
CA GLY A 87 1.04 -3.94 0.73
C GLY A 87 2.53 -3.70 0.97
N ASP A 88 2.89 -2.82 1.92
CA ASP A 88 4.30 -2.59 2.30
C ASP A 88 4.94 -3.82 2.95
N ILE A 89 4.11 -4.69 3.55
CA ILE A 89 4.50 -6.03 3.98
C ILE A 89 3.55 -7.03 3.34
N TRP A 90 4.09 -8.15 2.86
CA TRP A 90 3.32 -9.27 2.33
C TRP A 90 3.80 -10.59 2.93
N VAL A 91 2.96 -11.62 2.80
CA VAL A 91 3.26 -12.96 3.29
C VAL A 91 3.49 -13.89 2.11
N LYS A 92 4.66 -14.52 2.05
CA LYS A 92 4.99 -15.46 0.99
C LYS A 92 3.98 -16.62 0.95
N GLY A 93 3.43 -16.91 -0.23
CA GLY A 93 2.41 -17.95 -0.42
C GLY A 93 0.98 -17.55 -0.02
N SER A 94 0.77 -16.32 0.47
CA SER A 94 -0.57 -15.82 0.77
C SER A 94 -1.29 -15.39 -0.50
N ARG A 95 -2.57 -15.79 -0.64
CA ARG A 95 -3.46 -15.29 -1.70
C ARG A 95 -4.03 -13.90 -1.40
N ARG A 96 -4.24 -13.58 -0.12
CA ARG A 96 -4.85 -12.32 0.32
C ARG A 96 -3.82 -11.21 0.53
N TYR A 97 -2.66 -11.56 1.05
CA TYR A 97 -1.56 -10.64 1.38
C TYR A 97 -0.35 -10.99 0.50
N LYS A 98 -0.55 -11.00 -0.82
CA LYS A 98 0.49 -11.22 -1.83
C LYS A 98 1.23 -9.91 -2.11
N ASN A 99 2.45 -9.99 -2.66
CA ASN A 99 3.16 -8.80 -3.14
C ASN A 99 2.27 -8.03 -4.12
N PHE A 100 2.21 -6.70 -3.99
CA PHE A 100 1.47 -5.84 -4.89
C PHE A 100 1.97 -5.97 -6.34
N ASP A 101 3.28 -6.07 -6.53
CA ASP A 101 3.89 -6.18 -7.86
C ASP A 101 3.43 -7.45 -8.60
N ASP A 102 3.05 -8.50 -7.87
CA ASP A 102 2.58 -9.75 -8.47
C ASP A 102 1.15 -9.64 -9.06
N TYR A 103 0.48 -8.51 -8.88
CA TYR A 103 -0.78 -8.16 -9.55
C TYR A 103 -0.58 -7.33 -10.82
N LEU A 104 0.63 -6.79 -11.02
CA LEU A 104 0.96 -5.95 -12.16
C LEU A 104 1.49 -6.81 -13.30
N ILE A 105 1.36 -6.29 -14.52
CA ILE A 105 2.07 -6.83 -15.68
C ILE A 105 3.57 -6.58 -15.42
N PRO A 106 4.44 -7.61 -15.53
CA PRO A 106 5.88 -7.42 -15.38
C PRO A 106 6.39 -6.31 -16.30
N THR A 107 7.29 -5.45 -15.80
CA THR A 107 7.75 -4.26 -16.54
C THR A 107 8.25 -4.61 -17.95
N ALA A 108 9.00 -5.71 -18.09
CA ALA A 108 9.48 -6.18 -19.40
C ALA A 108 8.35 -6.56 -20.36
N GLU A 109 7.29 -7.21 -19.86
CA GLU A 109 6.12 -7.56 -20.67
C GLU A 109 5.27 -6.34 -21.00
N PHE A 110 5.16 -5.40 -20.06
CA PHE A 110 4.49 -4.12 -20.27
C PHE A 110 5.19 -3.29 -21.34
N GLU A 111 6.51 -3.13 -21.25
CA GLU A 111 7.31 -2.41 -22.25
C GLU A 111 7.19 -3.05 -23.63
N LYS A 112 7.24 -4.39 -23.71
CA LYS A 112 7.04 -5.11 -24.98
C LYS A 112 5.65 -4.87 -25.55
N SER A 113 4.61 -4.98 -24.73
CA SER A 113 3.22 -4.73 -25.15
C SER A 113 3.00 -3.29 -25.58
N ARG A 114 3.68 -2.33 -24.93
CA ARG A 114 3.64 -0.92 -25.27
C ARG A 114 4.30 -0.63 -26.61
N HIS A 115 5.49 -1.18 -26.88
CA HIS A 115 6.19 -0.96 -28.15
C HIS A 115 5.46 -1.57 -29.35
N ASN A 116 4.70 -2.64 -29.13
CA ASN A 116 3.97 -3.34 -30.18
C ASN A 116 2.51 -2.87 -30.35
N ASP A 117 2.10 -1.78 -29.70
CA ASP A 117 0.70 -1.30 -29.65
C ASP A 117 -0.33 -2.39 -29.22
N GLN A 118 0.12 -3.34 -28.40
CA GLN A 118 -0.65 -4.51 -27.95
C GLN A 118 -1.28 -4.34 -26.56
N LEU A 119 -1.23 -3.13 -25.99
CA LEU A 119 -1.84 -2.86 -24.68
C LEU A 119 -3.37 -2.96 -24.68
N GLN A 120 -4.02 -3.08 -25.86
CA GLN A 120 -5.47 -3.20 -26.03
C GLN A 120 -6.27 -2.15 -25.23
N LEU A 121 -5.71 -0.96 -25.09
CA LEU A 121 -6.39 0.14 -24.42
C LEU A 121 -7.42 0.74 -25.39
N ALA A 122 -8.64 0.94 -24.91
CA ALA A 122 -9.72 1.55 -25.69
C ALA A 122 -9.52 3.05 -25.98
N VAL A 123 -8.36 3.59 -25.63
CA VAL A 123 -8.05 5.03 -25.65
C VAL A 123 -6.72 5.24 -26.37
N GLN A 124 -6.61 6.37 -27.06
CA GLN A 124 -5.34 6.81 -27.65
C GLN A 124 -4.28 6.94 -26.57
N THR A 125 -3.17 6.23 -26.76
CA THR A 125 -2.03 6.19 -25.82
C THR A 125 -1.07 7.35 -26.01
N ASP A 126 -1.14 8.03 -27.17
CA ASP A 126 -0.45 9.30 -27.41
C ASP A 126 -1.24 10.47 -26.81
N SER A 127 -0.59 11.21 -25.91
CA SER A 127 -1.24 12.28 -25.15
C SER A 127 -1.66 13.44 -26.06
N GLN A 128 -0.85 13.79 -27.05
CA GLN A 128 -1.11 14.92 -27.93
C GLN A 128 -2.25 14.60 -28.90
N ALA A 129 -2.23 13.41 -29.51
CA ALA A 129 -3.29 12.90 -30.37
C ALA A 129 -4.61 12.78 -29.60
N TYR A 130 -4.58 12.30 -28.35
CA TYR A 130 -5.76 12.24 -27.49
C TYR A 130 -6.32 13.63 -27.22
N LEU A 131 -5.49 14.59 -26.80
CA LEU A 131 -5.94 15.96 -26.53
C LEU A 131 -6.51 16.63 -27.77
N GLN A 132 -5.85 16.48 -28.92
CA GLN A 132 -6.32 17.03 -30.18
C GLN A 132 -7.69 16.46 -30.55
N ALA A 133 -7.88 15.13 -30.47
CA ALA A 133 -9.17 14.50 -30.74
C ALA A 133 -10.27 15.00 -29.80
N ARG A 134 -9.96 15.20 -28.50
CA ARG A 134 -10.91 15.74 -27.52
C ARG A 134 -11.25 17.22 -27.79
N MET A 135 -10.28 18.03 -28.19
CA MET A 135 -10.51 19.43 -28.55
C MET A 135 -11.37 19.56 -29.80
N THR A 136 -11.09 18.75 -30.83
CA THR A 136 -11.90 18.72 -32.06
C THR A 136 -13.34 18.30 -31.76
N LEU A 137 -13.52 17.24 -30.96
CA LEU A 137 -14.86 16.81 -30.54
C LEU A 137 -15.59 17.92 -29.76
N LEU A 138 -14.91 18.58 -28.83
CA LEU A 138 -15.49 19.67 -28.05
C LEU A 138 -15.93 20.83 -28.95
N ALA A 139 -15.07 21.26 -29.89
CA ALA A 139 -15.39 22.31 -30.83
C ALA A 139 -16.63 21.97 -31.67
N SER A 140 -16.68 20.75 -32.23
CA SER A 140 -17.84 20.27 -32.99
C SER A 140 -19.13 20.27 -32.17
N ARG A 141 -19.10 19.81 -30.91
CA ARG A 141 -20.29 19.83 -30.05
C ARG A 141 -20.71 21.24 -29.66
N LEU A 142 -19.76 22.16 -29.46
CA LEU A 142 -20.08 23.56 -29.20
C LEU A 142 -20.76 24.23 -30.40
N GLU A 143 -20.32 23.92 -31.62
CA GLU A 143 -20.98 24.40 -32.84
C GLU A 143 -22.41 23.86 -32.97
N GLU A 144 -22.61 22.56 -32.73
CA GLU A 144 -23.94 21.95 -32.73
C GLU A 144 -24.86 22.60 -31.68
N VAL A 145 -24.38 22.77 -30.46
CA VAL A 145 -25.15 23.41 -29.37
C VAL A 145 -25.46 24.87 -29.69
N ASN A 146 -24.51 25.62 -30.24
CA ASN A 146 -24.73 27.00 -30.64
C ASN A 146 -25.77 27.12 -31.78
N ALA A 147 -25.75 26.19 -32.73
CA ALA A 147 -26.77 26.13 -33.78
C ALA A 147 -28.16 25.83 -33.22
N MET A 148 -28.28 24.86 -32.29
CA MET A 148 -29.54 24.56 -31.59
C MET A 148 -30.02 25.75 -30.76
N ALA A 149 -29.11 26.46 -30.10
CA ALA A 149 -29.43 27.67 -29.33
C ALA A 149 -30.03 28.78 -30.20
N LEU A 150 -29.47 29.01 -31.39
CA LEU A 150 -29.98 29.99 -32.34
C LEU A 150 -31.35 29.58 -32.92
N ALA A 151 -31.59 28.28 -33.10
CA ALA A 151 -32.87 27.74 -33.56
C ALA A 151 -33.96 27.72 -32.47
N GLY A 152 -33.59 27.85 -31.19
CA GLY A 152 -34.50 27.71 -30.06
C GLY A 152 -34.84 26.25 -29.70
N ASP A 153 -34.09 25.29 -30.25
CA ASP A 153 -34.33 23.84 -30.13
C ASP A 153 -33.45 23.19 -29.04
N LEU A 154 -32.97 23.98 -28.08
CA LEU A 154 -32.16 23.43 -26.97
C LEU A 154 -33.04 22.54 -26.08
N PRO A 155 -32.67 21.26 -25.87
CA PRO A 155 -33.37 20.41 -24.92
C PRO A 155 -33.17 20.92 -23.49
N ASP A 156 -34.22 20.80 -22.65
CA ASP A 156 -34.26 21.19 -21.24
C ASP A 156 -34.09 22.69 -20.93
N VAL A 157 -34.44 23.57 -21.88
CA VAL A 157 -34.52 25.02 -21.66
C VAL A 157 -36.00 25.43 -21.66
N ASP A 158 -36.60 25.49 -20.46
CA ASP A 158 -37.88 26.19 -20.19
C ASP A 158 -37.65 27.71 -19.95
#